data_AF-A0A9E6BNF2-F1
#
_entry.id   AF-A0A9E6BNF2-F1
#
_cell.length_a   1.000
_cell.length_b   1.000
_cell.length_c   1.000
_cell.angle_alpha   90.00
_cell.angle_beta   90.00
_cell.angle_gamma   90.00
#
_symmetry.space_group_name_H-M   'P 1'
#
loop_
_entity.id
_entity.type
_entity.pdbx_description
1 polymer ?
#
loop_
_entity_poly.entity_id
_entity_poly.type
_entity_poly.pdbx_seq_one_letter_code
_entity_poly.pdbx_strand_id
1 'polypeptide(L)'
;MFDRVRDFLARRYPQDKVNLHLLHGQAFLSDAYIEMQRLSRKLIQDQQDAELSRQSFEAGQICDENDSDDDPHGHGVVAESWFAQNKKQGLLAPFAVGTVDQALLAVLQTKHMFVRLFGLTGKTVILDEVHAYDTYMSTILERLLEWLHALGCSVVMLSATLPKARRHALTRA
;
A
#
# COMPACT_ATOMS: atom_id res chain seq x y z
N MET A 1 -13.78 -3.44 -1.66
CA MET A 1 -13.08 -2.26 -1.08
C MET A 1 -12.00 -1.73 -2.02
N PHE A 2 -11.15 -2.61 -2.58
CA PHE A 2 -10.07 -2.26 -3.49
C PHE A 2 -10.50 -1.43 -4.70
N ASP A 3 -11.52 -1.84 -5.46
CA ASP A 3 -11.97 -1.10 -6.65
C ASP A 3 -12.44 0.32 -6.31
N ARG A 4 -13.13 0.49 -5.17
CA ARG A 4 -13.55 1.83 -4.70
C ARG A 4 -12.36 2.75 -4.44
N VAL A 5 -11.27 2.20 -3.88
CA VAL A 5 -10.04 2.97 -3.61
C VAL A 5 -9.31 3.25 -4.91
N ARG A 6 -9.22 2.28 -5.82
CA ARG A 6 -8.67 2.49 -7.17
C ARG A 6 -9.40 3.61 -7.90
N ASP A 7 -10.72 3.57 -7.94
CA ASP A 7 -11.54 4.57 -8.63
C ASP A 7 -11.42 5.96 -7.96
N PHE A 8 -11.29 6.00 -6.63
CA PHE A 8 -11.01 7.22 -5.89
C PHE A 8 -9.63 7.80 -6.25
N LEU A 9 -8.58 6.97 -6.27
CA LEU A 9 -7.22 7.39 -6.62
C LEU A 9 -7.13 7.87 -8.06
N ALA A 10 -7.76 7.16 -9.00
CA ALA A 10 -7.83 7.56 -10.41
C ALA A 10 -8.48 8.94 -10.60
N ARG A 11 -9.48 9.29 -9.78
CA ARG A 11 -10.09 10.64 -9.80
C ARG A 11 -9.25 11.70 -9.09
N ARG A 12 -8.55 11.33 -8.02
CA ARG A 12 -7.79 12.25 -7.17
C ARG A 12 -6.43 12.63 -7.74
N TYR A 13 -5.82 11.70 -8.48
CA TYR A 13 -4.51 11.81 -9.13
C TYR A 13 -4.62 11.45 -10.62
N PRO A 14 -5.27 12.30 -11.44
CA PRO A 14 -5.51 11.98 -12.84
C PRO A 14 -4.24 12.05 -13.71
N GLN A 15 -3.20 12.76 -13.27
CA GLN A 15 -1.95 12.95 -14.03
C GLN A 15 -0.77 12.15 -13.45
N ASP A 16 -0.89 11.57 -12.25
CA ASP A 16 0.22 10.89 -11.59
C ASP A 16 0.05 9.36 -11.70
N LYS A 17 1.18 8.66 -11.81
CA LYS A 17 1.22 7.20 -11.70
C LYS A 17 1.22 6.80 -10.22
N VAL A 18 0.12 6.20 -9.76
CA VAL A 18 -0.06 5.88 -8.33
C VAL A 18 0.01 4.39 -8.07
N ASN A 19 0.90 3.99 -7.17
CA ASN A 19 1.06 2.59 -6.78
C ASN A 19 0.03 2.18 -5.70
N LEU A 20 -0.83 1.20 -6.01
CA LEU A 20 -1.83 0.64 -5.11
C LEU A 20 -1.64 -0.87 -4.94
N HIS A 21 -1.50 -1.33 -3.70
CA HIS A 21 -1.34 -2.75 -3.39
C HIS A 21 -2.50 -3.37 -2.62
N LEU A 22 -2.78 -4.64 -2.92
CA LEU A 22 -3.79 -5.44 -2.23
C LEU A 22 -3.12 -6.43 -1.26
N LEU A 23 -3.37 -6.26 0.04
CA LEU A 23 -2.70 -6.99 1.12
C LEU A 23 -3.64 -7.99 1.80
N HIS A 24 -3.95 -9.12 1.14
CA HIS A 24 -4.60 -10.25 1.81
C HIS A 24 -4.19 -11.59 1.20
N GLY A 25 -4.39 -12.68 1.95
CA GLY A 25 -3.98 -14.03 1.55
C GLY A 25 -4.63 -14.56 0.26
N GLN A 26 -5.76 -13.96 -0.13
CA GLN A 26 -6.49 -14.25 -1.37
C GLN A 26 -6.27 -13.21 -2.47
N ALA A 27 -5.29 -12.31 -2.33
CA ALA A 27 -5.03 -11.28 -3.36
C ALA A 27 -4.66 -11.91 -4.71
N PHE A 28 -4.14 -13.15 -4.70
CA PHE A 28 -3.87 -13.96 -5.88
C PHE A 28 -5.13 -14.45 -6.62
N LEU A 29 -6.33 -14.34 -6.02
CA LEU A 29 -7.60 -14.74 -6.64
C LEU A 29 -8.43 -13.56 -7.15
N SER A 30 -7.97 -12.32 -6.97
CA SER A 30 -8.68 -11.15 -7.49
C SER A 30 -8.29 -10.92 -8.94
N ASP A 31 -9.22 -11.19 -9.85
CA ASP A 31 -9.03 -10.98 -11.29
C ASP A 31 -8.58 -9.55 -11.62
N ALA A 32 -9.16 -8.55 -10.94
CA ALA A 32 -8.78 -7.14 -11.08
C ALA A 32 -7.34 -6.86 -10.66
N TYR A 33 -6.83 -7.50 -9.59
CA TYR A 33 -5.45 -7.32 -9.14
C TYR A 33 -4.46 -8.07 -10.05
N ILE A 34 -4.84 -9.25 -10.54
CA ILE A 34 -4.04 -10.01 -11.53
C ILE A 34 -3.94 -9.22 -12.84
N GLU A 35 -5.04 -8.64 -13.31
CA GLU A 35 -5.08 -7.81 -14.50
C GLU A 35 -4.23 -6.55 -14.33
N MET A 36 -4.33 -5.88 -13.19
CA MET A 36 -3.48 -4.73 -12.87
C MET A 36 -1.99 -5.11 -12.85
N GLN A 37 -1.61 -6.26 -12.28
CA GLN A 37 -0.22 -6.76 -12.34
C GLN A 37 0.23 -7.11 -13.75
N ARG A 38 -0.66 -7.67 -14.58
CA ARG A 38 -0.36 -7.97 -15.99
C ARG A 38 -0.16 -6.70 -16.80
N LEU A 39 -1.01 -5.70 -16.62
CA LEU A 39 -0.88 -4.38 -17.26
C LEU A 39 0.42 -3.70 -16.82
N SER A 40 0.71 -3.70 -15.52
CA SER A 40 1.96 -3.17 -14.96
C SER A 40 3.18 -3.88 -15.54
N ARG A 41 3.13 -5.23 -15.69
CA ARG A 41 4.24 -6.02 -16.26
C ARG A 41 4.39 -5.79 -17.77
N LYS A 42 3.30 -5.63 -18.52
CA LYS A 42 3.35 -5.29 -19.94
C LYS A 42 3.94 -3.90 -20.17
N LEU A 43 3.55 -2.91 -19.38
CA LEU A 43 4.13 -1.57 -19.45
C LEU A 43 5.64 -1.57 -19.20
N ILE A 44 6.12 -2.37 -18.24
CA ILE A 44 7.57 -2.53 -17.99
C ILE A 44 8.27 -3.21 -19.17
N GLN A 45 7.66 -4.25 -19.75
CA GLN A 45 8.21 -4.97 -20.90
C GLN A 45 8.26 -4.08 -22.15
N ASP A 46 7.20 -3.31 -22.41
CA ASP A 46 7.10 -2.39 -23.54
C ASP A 46 8.11 -1.24 -23.41
N GLN A 47 8.34 -0.74 -22.18
CA GLN A 47 9.41 0.24 -21.92
C GLN A 47 10.81 -0.36 -22.14
N GLN A 48 11.04 -1.62 -21.72
CA GLN A 48 12.33 -2.30 -21.94
C GLN A 48 12.60 -2.60 -23.41
N ASP A 49 11.58 -3.01 -24.18
CA ASP A 49 11.71 -3.26 -25.61
C ASP A 49 11.91 -1.94 -26.41
N ALA A 50 11.32 -0.84 -25.94
CA ALA A 50 11.55 0.50 -26.48
C ALA A 50 12.96 1.04 -26.12
N GLU A 51 13.45 0.79 -24.91
CA GLU A 51 14.82 1.12 -24.50
C GLU A 51 15.89 0.25 -25.20
N LEU A 52 15.64 -1.05 -25.40
CA LEU A 52 16.52 -1.96 -26.16
C LEU A 52 16.62 -1.57 -27.65
N SER A 53 15.52 -1.08 -28.22
CA SER A 53 15.49 -0.52 -29.58
C SER A 53 16.26 0.81 -29.66
N ARG A 54 16.23 1.64 -28.61
CA ARG A 54 17.03 2.89 -28.51
C ARG A 54 18.52 2.64 -28.23
N GLN A 55 18.86 1.66 -27.40
CA GLN A 55 20.25 1.28 -27.09
C GLN A 55 20.99 0.67 -28.28
N SER A 56 20.28 0.24 -29.32
CA SER A 56 20.89 -0.27 -30.56
C SER A 56 21.49 0.84 -31.46
N PHE A 57 21.27 2.14 -31.16
CA PHE A 57 21.79 3.24 -32.00
C PHE A 57 22.84 4.16 -31.35
N GLU A 58 22.96 4.27 -30.02
CA GLU A 58 24.02 5.11 -29.42
C GLU A 58 24.65 4.47 -28.18
N ALA A 59 25.71 3.68 -28.41
CA ALA A 59 26.68 3.36 -27.38
C ALA A 59 27.55 4.59 -27.11
N GLY A 60 27.16 5.40 -26.13
CA GLY A 60 28.07 6.39 -25.54
C GLY A 60 27.42 7.67 -25.05
N GLN A 61 26.69 7.62 -23.93
CA GLN A 61 26.66 8.75 -23.00
C GLN A 61 26.10 8.33 -21.64
N ILE A 62 26.99 8.34 -20.64
CA ILE A 62 26.58 8.45 -19.24
C ILE A 62 26.17 9.91 -19.05
N CYS A 63 24.87 10.16 -18.87
CA CYS A 63 24.37 11.38 -18.26
C CYS A 63 23.17 11.01 -17.36
N ASP A 64 23.39 11.16 -16.05
CA ASP A 64 22.36 11.54 -15.09
C ASP A 64 21.81 12.92 -15.50
N GLU A 65 20.58 13.26 -15.08
CA GLU A 65 19.78 14.45 -15.45
C GLU A 65 18.87 14.29 -16.68
N ASN A 66 17.63 13.80 -16.46
CA ASN A 66 16.41 14.40 -17.03
C ASN A 66 15.17 13.91 -16.26
N ASP A 67 14.87 14.62 -15.18
CA ASP A 67 13.58 14.68 -14.49
C ASP A 67 12.60 15.49 -15.35
N SER A 68 12.18 14.89 -16.46
CA SER A 68 11.05 15.37 -17.26
C SER A 68 10.19 14.17 -17.63
N ASP A 69 9.42 13.72 -16.64
CA ASP A 69 8.30 12.78 -16.73
C ASP A 69 7.21 13.34 -17.66
N ASP A 70 7.42 13.27 -18.98
CA ASP A 70 6.37 13.46 -19.98
C ASP A 70 6.26 12.18 -20.83
N ASP A 71 5.82 11.11 -20.19
CA ASP A 71 5.45 9.84 -20.85
C ASP A 71 3.94 9.86 -21.16
N PRO A 72 3.50 9.99 -22.43
CA PRO A 72 2.08 10.24 -22.80
C PRO A 72 1.13 9.07 -22.53
N HIS A 73 1.63 7.95 -22.00
CA HIS A 73 0.88 6.69 -21.84
C HIS A 73 0.98 6.10 -20.42
N GLY A 74 1.51 6.84 -19.44
CA GLY A 74 1.81 6.34 -18.09
C GLY A 74 0.78 6.64 -16.99
N HIS A 75 -0.34 7.30 -17.28
CA HIS A 75 -1.29 7.73 -16.26
C HIS A 75 -2.20 6.57 -15.81
N GLY A 76 -2.11 6.19 -14.53
CA GLY A 76 -2.96 5.13 -13.99
C GLY A 76 -2.52 4.60 -12.63
N VAL A 77 -3.42 3.82 -12.01
CA VAL A 77 -3.14 3.09 -10.78
C VAL A 77 -2.45 1.76 -11.13
N VAL A 78 -1.22 1.58 -10.64
CA VAL A 78 -0.32 0.48 -11.02
C VAL A 78 -0.02 -0.39 -9.79
N ALA A 79 0.20 -1.70 -9.99
CA ALA A 79 0.82 -2.56 -8.99
C ALA A 79 2.20 -2.93 -9.48
N GLU A 80 3.21 -2.26 -8.95
CA GLU A 80 4.59 -2.65 -9.21
C GLU A 80 4.85 -4.07 -8.71
N SER A 81 5.47 -4.86 -9.59
CA SER A 81 5.74 -6.28 -9.33
C SER A 81 6.69 -6.49 -8.16
N TRP A 82 7.55 -5.50 -7.84
CA TRP A 82 8.47 -5.53 -6.71
C TRP A 82 7.75 -5.69 -5.36
N PHE A 83 6.67 -4.93 -5.12
CA PHE A 83 5.90 -5.02 -3.89
C PHE A 83 4.96 -6.24 -3.85
N ALA A 84 4.66 -6.83 -5.00
CA ALA A 84 3.84 -8.03 -5.11
C ALA A 84 4.60 -9.34 -4.79
N GLN A 85 5.93 -9.34 -4.92
CA GLN A 85 6.74 -10.55 -4.73
C GLN A 85 6.78 -11.01 -3.26
N ASN A 86 6.74 -10.09 -2.29
CA ASN A 86 6.69 -10.45 -0.88
C ASN A 86 5.51 -9.81 -0.15
N LYS A 87 4.74 -10.64 0.59
CA LYS A 87 3.67 -10.21 1.52
C LYS A 87 4.13 -9.12 2.52
N LYS A 88 5.43 -9.00 2.76
CA LYS A 88 6.07 -8.03 3.66
C LYS A 88 6.26 -6.65 3.03
N GLN A 89 6.43 -6.59 1.70
CA GLN A 89 6.74 -5.37 0.95
C GLN A 89 5.47 -4.59 0.60
N GLY A 90 4.30 -5.20 0.62
CA GLY A 90 3.07 -4.51 0.25
C GLY A 90 2.67 -3.35 1.17
N LEU A 91 3.15 -3.29 2.43
CA LEU A 91 2.98 -2.10 3.29
C LEU A 91 3.92 -0.94 2.93
N LEU A 92 4.97 -1.19 2.14
CA LEU A 92 5.90 -0.15 1.66
C LEU A 92 5.29 0.66 0.50
N ALA A 93 4.25 0.13 -0.15
CA ALA A 93 3.55 0.85 -1.20
C ALA A 93 2.97 2.18 -0.68
N PRO A 94 2.94 3.25 -1.49
CA PRO A 94 2.30 4.51 -1.13
C PRO A 94 0.86 4.31 -0.64
N PHE A 95 0.08 3.53 -1.38
CA PHE A 95 -1.29 3.16 -1.03
C PHE A 95 -1.43 1.64 -0.95
N ALA A 96 -2.14 1.17 0.07
CA ALA A 96 -2.45 -0.23 0.23
C ALA A 96 -3.84 -0.42 0.86
N VAL A 97 -4.54 -1.47 0.41
CA VAL A 97 -5.82 -1.91 0.95
C VAL A 97 -5.66 -3.38 1.33
N GLY A 98 -6.07 -3.77 2.53
CA GLY A 98 -5.91 -5.15 2.96
C GLY A 98 -6.52 -5.42 4.32
N THR A 99 -6.22 -6.60 4.86
CA THR A 99 -6.74 -6.97 6.19
C THR A 99 -6.01 -6.23 7.29
N VAL A 100 -6.72 -5.93 8.38
CA VAL A 100 -6.16 -5.30 9.58
C VAL A 100 -5.01 -6.13 10.16
N ASP A 101 -5.02 -7.46 9.96
CA ASP A 101 -3.95 -8.36 10.40
C ASP A 101 -2.57 -7.95 9.86
N GLN A 102 -2.50 -7.37 8.66
CA GLN A 102 -1.22 -6.93 8.10
C GLN A 102 -0.60 -5.79 8.92
N ALA A 103 -1.45 -4.90 9.46
CA ALA A 103 -1.04 -3.84 10.36
C ALA A 103 -0.77 -4.39 11.78
N LEU A 104 -1.62 -5.28 12.30
CA LEU A 104 -1.41 -5.90 13.62
C LEU A 104 -0.11 -6.71 13.68
N LEU A 105 0.29 -7.37 12.59
CA LEU A 105 1.59 -8.05 12.47
C LEU A 105 2.79 -7.10 12.63
N ALA A 106 2.61 -5.78 12.48
CA ALA A 106 3.63 -4.77 12.70
C ALA A 106 3.90 -4.49 14.19
N VAL A 107 3.08 -4.99 15.11
CA VAL A 107 3.33 -4.87 16.56
C VAL A 107 3.54 -6.20 17.27
N LEU A 108 3.34 -7.30 16.55
CA LEU A 108 3.64 -8.65 17.03
C LEU A 108 5.14 -8.97 16.89
N GLN A 109 5.67 -9.81 17.79
CA GLN A 109 7.07 -10.27 17.78
C GLN A 109 7.34 -11.26 16.63
N THR A 110 7.24 -10.76 15.40
CA THR A 110 7.47 -11.54 14.17
C THR A 110 8.74 -11.06 13.47
N LYS A 111 9.33 -11.94 12.66
CA LYS A 111 10.52 -11.58 11.87
C LYS A 111 10.19 -10.42 10.93
N HIS A 112 11.02 -9.38 10.94
CA HIS A 112 10.87 -8.16 10.14
C HIS A 112 9.65 -7.29 10.49
N MET A 113 9.19 -7.34 11.74
CA MET A 113 8.16 -6.45 12.24
C MET A 113 8.50 -4.96 11.99
N PHE A 114 9.77 -4.56 12.15
CA PHE A 114 10.24 -3.20 11.89
C PHE A 114 10.05 -2.73 10.44
N VAL A 115 10.08 -3.62 9.45
CA VAL A 115 9.84 -3.27 8.04
C VAL A 115 8.38 -2.88 7.84
N ARG A 116 7.46 -3.54 8.55
CA ARG A 116 6.03 -3.22 8.53
C ARG A 116 5.77 -1.90 9.22
N LEU A 117 6.41 -1.65 10.37
CA LEU A 117 6.34 -0.34 11.05
C LEU A 117 6.87 0.77 10.15
N PHE A 118 8.04 0.57 9.53
CA PHE A 118 8.61 1.53 8.59
C PHE A 118 7.66 1.81 7.42
N GLY A 119 7.02 0.77 6.88
CA GLY A 119 5.99 0.93 5.85
C GLY A 119 4.76 1.69 6.32
N LEU A 120 4.46 1.76 7.61
CA LEU A 120 3.32 2.50 8.14
C LEU A 120 3.65 3.96 8.47
N THR A 121 4.93 4.29 8.67
CA THR A 121 5.39 5.63 9.06
C THR A 121 4.85 6.73 8.15
N GLY A 122 4.29 7.78 8.75
CA GLY A 122 3.77 8.95 8.03
C GLY A 122 2.54 8.70 7.17
N LYS A 123 1.95 7.49 7.19
CA LYS A 123 0.72 7.18 6.45
C LYS A 123 -0.53 7.52 7.25
N THR A 124 -1.62 7.75 6.52
CA THR A 124 -2.97 7.77 7.10
C THR A 124 -3.53 6.35 7.09
N VAL A 125 -3.74 5.77 8.26
CA VAL A 125 -4.25 4.42 8.45
C VAL A 125 -5.76 4.47 8.69
N ILE A 126 -6.52 3.84 7.80
CA ILE A 126 -7.98 3.73 7.92
C ILE A 126 -8.31 2.29 8.32
N LEU A 127 -8.84 2.13 9.53
CA LEU A 127 -9.32 0.85 10.05
C LEU A 127 -10.83 0.81 9.84
N ASP A 128 -11.24 0.05 8.83
CA ASP A 128 -12.65 -0.21 8.56
C ASP A 128 -13.15 -1.37 9.42
N GLU A 129 -14.42 -1.33 9.80
CA GLU A 129 -15.08 -2.38 10.57
C GLU A 129 -14.33 -2.74 11.88
N VAL A 130 -13.93 -1.74 12.66
CA VAL A 130 -13.43 -1.88 14.05
C VAL A 130 -14.58 -2.32 14.94
N HIS A 131 -14.96 -3.58 14.84
CA HIS A 131 -16.00 -4.17 15.68
C HIS A 131 -15.39 -4.45 17.04
N ALA A 132 -16.16 -4.97 18.00
CA ALA A 132 -15.64 -5.40 19.29
C ALA A 132 -14.62 -6.53 19.07
N TYR A 133 -13.41 -6.16 18.64
CA TYR A 133 -12.26 -7.01 18.56
C TYR A 133 -12.16 -7.66 19.93
N ASP A 134 -12.21 -8.98 19.91
CA ASP A 134 -12.24 -9.81 21.10
C ASP A 134 -11.17 -9.33 22.10
N THR A 135 -11.39 -9.55 23.39
CA THR A 135 -10.54 -9.08 24.49
C THR A 135 -9.03 -9.22 24.22
N TYR A 136 -8.63 -10.23 23.45
CA TYR A 136 -7.27 -10.47 22.96
C TYR A 136 -6.78 -9.51 21.86
N MET A 137 -7.54 -9.29 20.77
CA MET A 137 -7.13 -8.34 19.71
C MET A 137 -7.16 -6.89 20.18
N SER A 138 -7.88 -6.66 21.27
CA SER A 138 -8.08 -5.38 21.89
C SER A 138 -6.74 -4.74 22.35
N THR A 139 -5.83 -5.51 22.94
CA THR A 139 -4.52 -5.04 23.42
C THR A 139 -3.52 -4.86 22.29
N ILE A 140 -3.57 -5.75 21.29
CA ILE A 140 -2.72 -5.64 20.10
C ILE A 140 -3.07 -4.38 19.31
N LEU A 141 -4.36 -4.07 19.18
CA LEU A 141 -4.81 -2.85 18.52
C LEU A 141 -4.37 -1.60 19.29
N GLU A 142 -4.50 -1.57 20.62
CA GLU A 142 -3.98 -0.46 21.43
C GLU A 142 -2.48 -0.27 21.22
N ARG A 143 -1.70 -1.35 21.24
CA ARG A 143 -0.25 -1.29 20.97
C ARG A 143 0.06 -0.80 19.56
N LEU A 144 -0.75 -1.16 18.57
CA LEU A 144 -0.64 -0.64 17.21
C LEU A 144 -0.89 0.87 17.19
N LEU A 145 -1.91 1.36 17.88
CA LEU A 145 -2.22 2.79 17.95
C LEU A 145 -1.08 3.59 18.61
N GLU A 146 -0.50 3.10 19.71
CA GLU A 146 0.65 3.72 20.36
C GLU A 146 1.84 3.87 19.39
N TRP A 147 2.13 2.82 18.62
CA TRP A 147 3.20 2.87 17.61
C TRP A 147 2.86 3.80 16.44
N LEU A 148 1.62 3.78 15.94
CA LEU A 148 1.19 4.68 14.88
C LEU A 148 1.27 6.14 15.31
N HIS A 149 0.90 6.45 16.56
CA HIS A 149 1.07 7.78 17.14
C HIS A 149 2.56 8.17 17.21
N ALA A 150 3.42 7.29 17.71
CA ALA A 150 4.86 7.53 17.79
C ALA A 150 5.53 7.73 16.41
N LEU A 151 4.97 7.11 15.36
CA LEU A 151 5.43 7.22 13.98
C LEU A 151 4.83 8.40 13.20
N GLY A 152 4.02 9.26 13.85
CA GLY A 152 3.39 10.42 13.22
C GLY A 152 2.28 10.06 12.23
N CYS A 153 1.69 8.88 12.35
CA CYS A 153 0.60 8.44 11.49
C CYS A 153 -0.72 9.07 11.93
N SER A 154 -1.60 9.35 10.97
CA SER A 154 -3.00 9.71 11.25
C SER A 154 -3.87 8.46 11.23
N VAL A 155 -4.72 8.25 12.23
CA VAL A 155 -5.57 7.05 12.31
C VAL A 155 -7.05 7.41 12.26
N VAL A 156 -7.80 6.75 11.39
CA VAL A 156 -9.26 6.85 11.29
C VAL A 156 -9.85 5.46 11.55
N MET A 157 -10.77 5.36 12.52
CA MET A 157 -11.44 4.11 12.86
C MET A 157 -12.93 4.21 12.54
N LEU A 158 -13.45 3.25 11.77
CA LEU A 158 -14.86 3.13 11.44
C LEU A 158 -15.45 1.92 12.19
N SER A 159 -16.60 2.09 12.84
CA SER A 159 -17.26 1.02 13.59
C SER A 159 -18.76 1.24 13.64
N ALA A 160 -19.54 0.16 13.48
CA ALA A 160 -20.99 0.20 13.64
C ALA A 160 -21.40 0.25 15.12
N THR A 161 -20.72 -0.50 16.00
CA THR A 161 -21.17 -0.74 17.38
C THR A 161 -19.98 -0.83 18.35
N LEU A 162 -19.40 0.32 18.72
CA LEU A 162 -18.28 0.38 19.67
C LEU A 162 -18.72 0.88 21.06
N PRO A 163 -18.58 0.08 22.14
CA PRO A 163 -18.91 0.51 23.49
C PRO A 163 -18.12 1.75 23.91
N LYS A 164 -18.74 2.62 24.73
CA LYS A 164 -18.13 3.89 25.18
C LYS A 164 -16.78 3.67 25.88
N ALA A 165 -16.68 2.66 26.75
CA ALA A 165 -15.43 2.32 27.43
C ALA A 165 -14.31 1.97 26.43
N ARG A 166 -14.63 1.22 25.37
CA ARG A 166 -13.68 0.82 24.34
C ARG A 166 -13.19 2.00 23.52
N ARG A 167 -14.10 2.92 23.15
CA ARG A 167 -13.71 4.18 22.49
C ARG A 167 -12.70 4.97 23.33
N HIS A 168 -12.97 5.12 24.62
CA HIS A 168 -12.04 5.84 25.52
C HIS A 168 -10.70 5.15 25.68
N ALA A 169 -10.64 3.81 25.68
CA ALA A 169 -9.37 3.09 25.70
C ALA A 169 -8.56 3.37 24.42
N LEU A 170 -9.19 3.24 23.25
CA LEU A 170 -8.52 3.43 21.96
C LEU A 170 -8.09 4.88 21.71
N THR A 171 -8.80 5.89 22.22
CA THR A 171 -8.41 7.30 22.07
C THR A 171 -7.28 7.72 23.01
N ARG A 172 -7.01 6.95 24.06
CA ARG A 172 -5.91 7.23 25.01
C ARG A 172 -4.61 6.52 24.66
N ALA A 173 -4.70 5.43 23.90
CA ALA A 173 -3.55 4.73 23.32
C ALA A 173 -2.94 5.59 22.20
#